data_AF-A0A1V5Y8L1-F1
#
_entry.id   AF-A0A1V5Y8L1-F1
#
_cell.length_a   1.000
_cell.length_b   1.000
_cell.length_c   1.000
_cell.angle_alpha   90.00
_cell.angle_beta   90.00
_cell.angle_gamma   90.00
#
_symmetry.space_group_name_H-M   'P 1'
#
loop_
_entity.id
_entity.type
_entity.pdbx_description
1 polymer ?
#
loop_
_entity_poly.entity_id
_entity_poly.type
_entity_poly.pdbx_seq_one_letter_code
_entity_poly.pdbx_strand_id
1 'polypeptide(L)'
;MEIGGRKFQQIEDWTVEQDWWLMQRIRAAGLDSIGVRSERPDDIAISISEAIEAKLAESGLTVDLLGGLLVPEGMSPDAWTPAMAEETAAFLKRQRGREAREAVRNLAVWALVHFFANGLVSFKISPTPSSVSDGPQTQVDEQVRTTGEEAGA
;
A
#
# COMPACT_ATOMS: atom_id res chain seq x y z
N MET A 1 1.83 -18.39 -15.92
CA MET A 1 0.37 -18.52 -16.15
C MET A 1 0.03 -18.12 -17.57
N GLU A 2 -1.15 -18.49 -18.09
CA GLU A 2 -1.61 -18.09 -19.44
C GLU A 2 -2.91 -17.28 -19.36
N ILE A 3 -2.97 -16.14 -20.05
CA ILE A 3 -4.13 -15.27 -20.14
C ILE A 3 -4.27 -14.83 -21.60
N GLY A 4 -5.39 -15.19 -22.24
CA GLY A 4 -5.67 -14.75 -23.61
C GLY A 4 -4.61 -15.16 -24.63
N GLY A 5 -4.04 -16.36 -24.48
CA GLY A 5 -2.98 -16.88 -25.36
C GLY A 5 -1.58 -16.30 -25.11
N ARG A 6 -1.42 -15.43 -24.11
CA ARG A 6 -0.10 -14.92 -23.68
C ARG A 6 0.29 -15.53 -22.35
N LYS A 7 1.55 -15.94 -22.24
CA LYS A 7 2.13 -16.43 -21.01
C LYS A 7 2.82 -15.30 -20.25
N PHE A 8 2.62 -15.30 -18.94
CA PHE A 8 3.17 -14.33 -18.01
C PHE A 8 3.81 -15.03 -16.82
N GLN A 9 4.84 -14.39 -16.29
CA GLN A 9 5.49 -14.71 -15.03
C GLN A 9 5.11 -13.65 -13.99
N GLN A 10 4.91 -14.10 -12.76
CA GLN A 10 4.67 -13.22 -11.62
C GLN A 10 6.01 -12.69 -11.10
N ILE A 11 6.02 -11.43 -10.68
CA ILE A 11 7.20 -10.81 -10.07
C ILE A 11 7.16 -11.09 -8.56
N GLU A 12 8.13 -11.87 -8.08
CA GLU A 12 8.28 -12.19 -6.65
C GLU A 12 9.33 -11.30 -5.97
N ASP A 13 10.38 -10.92 -6.69
CA ASP A 13 11.44 -10.01 -6.22
C ASP A 13 11.40 -8.70 -7.02
N TRP A 14 11.40 -7.58 -6.30
CA TRP A 14 11.02 -6.27 -6.83
C TRP A 14 12.21 -5.31 -6.81
N THR A 15 12.48 -4.70 -7.95
CA THR A 15 13.36 -3.55 -8.06
C THR A 15 12.73 -2.32 -7.39
N VAL A 16 13.58 -1.35 -7.03
CA VAL A 16 13.13 -0.08 -6.44
C VAL A 16 12.15 0.66 -7.35
N GLU A 17 12.38 0.67 -8.66
CA GLU A 17 11.48 1.34 -9.61
C GLU A 17 10.08 0.69 -9.63
N GLN A 18 10.02 -0.64 -9.62
CA GLN A 18 8.77 -1.41 -9.55
C GLN A 18 8.00 -1.10 -8.26
N ASP A 19 8.69 -1.08 -7.12
CA ASP A 19 8.09 -0.79 -5.82
C ASP A 19 7.46 0.61 -5.80
N TRP A 20 8.21 1.64 -6.21
CA TRP A 20 7.68 3.01 -6.27
C TRP A 20 6.51 3.15 -7.25
N TRP A 21 6.59 2.50 -8.41
CA TRP A 21 5.52 2.52 -9.40
C TRP A 21 4.25 1.85 -8.87
N LEU A 22 4.39 0.73 -8.14
CA LEU A 22 3.27 0.02 -7.53
C LEU A 22 2.66 0.85 -6.40
N MET A 23 3.50 1.42 -5.52
CA MET A 23 3.07 2.25 -4.40
C MET A 23 2.27 3.47 -4.86
N GLN A 24 2.62 4.10 -5.98
CA GLN A 24 1.82 5.18 -6.58
C GLN A 24 0.40 4.73 -6.93
N ARG A 25 0.24 3.51 -7.45
CA ARG A 25 -1.08 2.95 -7.82
C ARG A 25 -1.87 2.45 -6.62
N ILE A 26 -1.18 1.89 -5.62
CA ILE A 26 -1.78 1.53 -4.33
C ILE A 26 -2.40 2.77 -3.70
N ARG A 27 -1.67 3.90 -3.66
CA ARG A 27 -2.18 5.20 -3.17
C ARG A 27 -3.30 5.74 -4.05
N ALA A 28 -3.16 5.70 -5.37
CA ALA A 28 -4.22 6.15 -6.29
C ALA A 28 -5.51 5.33 -6.15
N ALA A 29 -5.41 4.06 -5.76
CA ALA A 29 -6.53 3.20 -5.43
C ALA A 29 -7.06 3.39 -3.99
N GLY A 30 -6.42 4.23 -3.18
CA GLY A 30 -6.78 4.49 -1.78
C GLY A 30 -6.51 3.34 -0.82
N LEU A 31 -5.68 2.37 -1.22
CA LEU A 31 -5.38 1.17 -0.43
C LEU A 31 -4.44 1.44 0.76
N ASP A 32 -3.74 2.58 0.73
CA ASP A 32 -2.90 3.08 1.82
C ASP A 32 -3.71 3.55 3.04
N SER A 33 -5.02 3.77 2.87
CA SER A 33 -5.93 4.27 3.91
C SER A 33 -6.78 3.18 4.57
N ILE A 34 -6.53 1.90 4.28
CA ILE A 34 -7.38 0.82 4.77
C ILE A 34 -7.12 0.56 6.26
N GLY A 35 -8.14 0.85 7.08
CA GLY A 35 -8.16 0.55 8.50
C GLY A 35 -8.81 -0.80 8.80
N VAL A 36 -8.39 -1.43 9.90
CA VAL A 36 -9.03 -2.63 10.46
C VAL A 36 -10.34 -2.23 11.14
N ARG A 37 -11.47 -2.84 10.73
CA ARG A 37 -12.80 -2.53 11.30
C ARG A 37 -13.28 -3.55 12.34
N SER A 38 -12.58 -4.67 12.51
CA SER A 38 -12.95 -5.71 13.48
C SER A 38 -11.84 -5.93 14.51
N GLU A 39 -12.22 -6.01 15.78
CA GLU A 39 -11.32 -6.37 16.87
C GLU A 39 -11.21 -7.90 17.06
N ARG A 40 -12.06 -8.68 16.37
CA ARG A 40 -12.03 -10.15 16.44
C ARG A 40 -10.97 -10.69 15.47
N PRO A 41 -9.94 -11.42 15.95
CA PRO A 41 -8.83 -11.89 15.12
C PRO A 41 -9.26 -12.64 13.85
N ASP A 42 -10.29 -13.49 13.97
CA ASP A 42 -10.78 -14.32 12.87
C ASP A 42 -11.46 -13.52 11.75
N ASP A 43 -11.93 -12.30 12.05
CA ASP A 43 -12.64 -11.45 11.09
C ASP A 43 -11.76 -10.38 10.45
N ILE A 44 -10.55 -10.14 10.97
CA ILE A 44 -9.65 -9.09 10.49
C ILE A 44 -9.35 -9.30 9.00
N ALA A 45 -8.99 -10.53 8.61
CA ALA A 45 -8.65 -10.85 7.22
C ALA A 45 -9.83 -10.62 6.26
N ILE A 46 -11.05 -10.98 6.69
CA ILE A 46 -12.28 -10.77 5.92
C ILE A 46 -12.53 -9.26 5.77
N SER A 47 -12.50 -8.52 6.87
CA SER A 47 -12.75 -7.08 6.88
C SER A 47 -11.75 -6.30 6.00
N ILE A 48 -10.47 -6.66 5.99
CA ILE A 48 -9.50 -5.98 5.14
C ILE A 48 -9.69 -6.39 3.68
N SER A 49 -9.99 -7.67 3.40
CA SER A 49 -10.25 -8.14 2.03
C SER A 49 -11.44 -7.42 1.40
N GLU A 50 -12.55 -7.28 2.12
CA GLU A 50 -13.72 -6.52 1.68
C GLU A 50 -13.41 -5.05 1.45
N ALA A 51 -12.62 -4.43 2.32
CA ALA A 51 -12.21 -3.03 2.17
C ALA A 51 -11.31 -2.82 0.94
N ILE A 52 -10.38 -3.73 0.67
CA ILE A 52 -9.54 -3.68 -0.53
C ILE A 52 -10.41 -3.88 -1.78
N GLU A 53 -11.29 -4.90 -1.80
CA GLU A 53 -12.17 -5.15 -2.94
C GLU A 53 -13.03 -3.94 -3.25
N ALA A 54 -13.61 -3.29 -2.23
CA ALA A 54 -14.39 -2.07 -2.38
C ALA A 54 -13.55 -0.92 -2.98
N LYS A 55 -12.35 -0.67 -2.46
CA LYS A 55 -11.46 0.40 -2.95
C LYS A 55 -10.97 0.17 -4.37
N LEU A 56 -10.65 -1.08 -4.71
CA LEU A 56 -10.27 -1.47 -6.06
C LEU A 56 -11.45 -1.34 -7.04
N ALA A 57 -12.66 -1.70 -6.63
CA ALA A 57 -13.87 -1.52 -7.42
C ALA A 57 -14.21 -0.03 -7.64
N GLU A 58 -14.09 0.79 -6.60
CA GLU A 58 -14.32 2.26 -6.66
C GLU A 58 -13.32 2.96 -7.58
N SER A 59 -12.04 2.59 -7.51
CA SER A 59 -10.97 3.23 -8.29
C SER A 59 -10.87 2.73 -9.73
N GLY A 60 -11.33 1.50 -10.01
CA GLY A 60 -11.16 0.85 -11.31
C GLY A 60 -9.71 0.47 -11.64
N LEU A 61 -8.79 0.55 -10.67
CA LEU A 61 -7.35 0.36 -10.86
C LEU A 61 -6.87 -1.09 -10.68
N THR A 62 -7.78 -2.04 -10.44
CA THR A 62 -7.43 -3.46 -10.24
C THR A 62 -6.52 -3.98 -11.33
N VAL A 63 -6.90 -3.77 -12.60
CA VAL A 63 -6.15 -4.33 -13.73
C VAL A 63 -4.85 -3.58 -13.99
N ASP A 64 -4.77 -2.29 -13.61
CA ASP A 64 -3.53 -1.51 -13.69
C ASP A 64 -2.49 -2.01 -12.67
N LEU A 65 -2.93 -2.33 -11.45
CA LEU A 65 -2.07 -2.98 -10.45
C LEU A 65 -1.57 -4.35 -10.94
N LEU A 66 -2.46 -5.15 -11.53
CA LEU A 66 -2.07 -6.44 -12.11
C LEU A 66 -1.05 -6.33 -13.24
N GLY A 67 -1.09 -5.25 -14.02
CA GLY A 67 -0.09 -4.98 -15.05
C GLY A 67 1.33 -4.82 -14.47
N GLY A 68 1.46 -4.19 -13.31
CA GLY A 68 2.74 -4.04 -12.62
C GLY A 68 3.30 -5.32 -11.99
N LEU A 69 2.44 -6.33 -11.80
CA LEU A 69 2.78 -7.57 -11.12
C LEU A 69 3.29 -8.68 -12.06
N LEU A 70 3.36 -8.39 -13.35
CA LEU A 70 3.61 -9.39 -14.38
C LEU A 70 4.72 -8.95 -15.33
N VAL A 71 5.47 -9.93 -15.79
CA VAL A 71 6.31 -9.83 -17.00
C VAL A 71 5.91 -10.90 -18.01
N PRO A 72 5.98 -10.62 -19.33
CA PRO A 72 5.79 -11.65 -20.35
C PRO A 72 6.80 -12.80 -20.17
N GLU A 73 6.37 -14.03 -20.44
CA GLU A 73 7.26 -15.18 -20.38
C GLU A 73 8.45 -15.02 -21.34
N GLY A 74 9.66 -15.32 -20.84
CA GLY A 74 10.91 -15.18 -21.59
C GLY A 74 11.59 -13.82 -21.43
N MET A 75 10.98 -12.86 -20.72
CA MET A 75 11.65 -11.64 -20.29
C MET A 75 12.17 -11.78 -18.85
N SER A 76 13.35 -11.20 -18.57
CA SER A 76 13.84 -11.10 -17.19
C SER A 76 12.94 -10.14 -16.40
N PRO A 77 12.67 -10.39 -15.10
CA PRO A 77 12.09 -9.40 -14.20
C PRO A 77 12.84 -8.05 -14.19
N ASP A 78 14.16 -8.07 -14.42
CA ASP A 78 15.00 -6.88 -14.51
C ASP A 78 14.73 -6.02 -15.77
N ALA A 79 14.09 -6.61 -16.78
CA ALA A 79 13.73 -5.90 -18.02
C ALA A 79 12.36 -5.21 -17.90
N TRP A 80 11.71 -5.31 -16.74
CA TRP A 80 10.45 -4.65 -16.47
C TRP A 80 10.59 -3.13 -16.59
N THR A 81 9.55 -2.48 -17.08
CA THR A 81 9.45 -1.03 -17.14
C THR A 81 8.02 -0.57 -16.84
N PRO A 82 7.82 0.70 -16.43
CA PRO A 82 6.50 1.30 -16.32
C PRO A 82 5.62 1.11 -17.57
N ALA A 83 6.22 1.27 -18.76
CA ALA A 83 5.52 1.09 -20.03
C ALA A 83 5.05 -0.35 -20.24
N MET A 84 5.89 -1.34 -19.89
CA MET A 84 5.52 -2.75 -19.97
C MET A 84 4.33 -3.09 -19.05
N ALA A 85 4.30 -2.50 -17.86
CA ALA A 85 3.20 -2.69 -16.93
C ALA A 85 1.89 -2.09 -17.47
N GLU A 86 1.95 -0.91 -18.08
CA GLU A 86 0.80 -0.26 -18.72
C GLU A 86 0.29 -1.04 -19.94
N GLU A 87 1.21 -1.52 -20.80
CA GLU A 87 0.87 -2.39 -21.93
C GLU A 87 0.22 -3.69 -21.48
N THR A 88 0.73 -4.27 -20.40
CA THR A 88 0.17 -5.49 -19.80
C THR A 88 -1.22 -5.23 -19.25
N ALA A 89 -1.42 -4.14 -18.50
CA ALA A 89 -2.75 -3.73 -18.03
C ALA A 89 -3.72 -3.52 -19.20
N ALA A 90 -3.30 -2.84 -20.27
CA ALA A 90 -4.11 -2.61 -21.46
C ALA A 90 -4.45 -3.92 -22.20
N PHE A 91 -3.55 -4.90 -22.19
CA PHE A 91 -3.83 -6.25 -22.68
C PHE A 91 -4.89 -6.94 -21.81
N LEU A 92 -4.72 -6.94 -20.48
CA LEU A 92 -5.66 -7.58 -19.55
C LEU A 92 -7.06 -6.97 -19.61
N LYS A 93 -7.17 -5.64 -19.71
CA LYS A 93 -8.46 -4.92 -19.84
C LYS A 93 -9.27 -5.32 -21.08
N ARG A 94 -8.61 -5.80 -22.14
CA ARG A 94 -9.25 -6.19 -23.41
C ARG A 94 -9.65 -7.66 -23.46
N GLN A 95 -9.33 -8.44 -22.43
CA GLN A 95 -9.63 -9.86 -22.41
C GLN A 95 -11.14 -10.14 -22.36
N ARG A 96 -11.55 -11.17 -23.10
CA ARG A 96 -12.95 -11.61 -23.21
C ARG A 96 -13.04 -13.12 -23.03
N GLY A 97 -14.25 -13.59 -22.78
CA GLY A 97 -14.51 -15.00 -22.48
C GLY A 97 -14.45 -15.29 -20.99
N ARG A 98 -15.01 -16.44 -20.61
CA ARG A 98 -15.09 -16.86 -19.20
C ARG A 98 -13.70 -17.17 -18.65
N GLU A 99 -12.91 -17.95 -19.38
CA GLU A 99 -11.58 -18.40 -18.98
C GLU A 99 -10.63 -17.24 -18.69
N ALA A 100 -10.53 -16.26 -19.61
CA ALA A 100 -9.64 -15.12 -19.41
C ALA A 100 -10.08 -14.24 -18.22
N ARG A 101 -11.40 -14.05 -18.01
CA ARG A 101 -11.92 -13.33 -16.84
C ARG A 101 -11.61 -14.06 -15.53
N GLU A 102 -11.72 -15.38 -15.53
CA GLU A 102 -11.39 -16.23 -14.39
C GLU A 102 -9.89 -16.17 -14.08
N ALA A 103 -9.03 -16.21 -15.10
CA ALA A 103 -7.59 -16.06 -14.94
C ALA A 103 -7.20 -14.70 -14.35
N VAL A 104 -7.80 -13.59 -14.84
CA VAL A 104 -7.59 -12.25 -14.27
C VAL A 104 -8.10 -12.17 -12.82
N ARG A 105 -9.24 -12.80 -12.51
CA ARG A 105 -9.77 -12.85 -11.14
C ARG A 105 -8.84 -13.61 -10.20
N ASN A 106 -8.33 -14.76 -10.63
CA ASN A 106 -7.39 -15.56 -9.84
C ASN A 106 -6.08 -14.82 -9.61
N LEU A 107 -5.61 -14.07 -10.62
CA LEU A 107 -4.45 -13.20 -10.47
C LEU A 107 -4.71 -12.07 -9.45
N ALA A 108 -5.90 -11.46 -9.45
CA ALA A 108 -6.29 -10.47 -8.43
C ALA A 108 -6.28 -11.08 -7.02
N VAL A 109 -6.84 -12.28 -6.84
CA VAL A 109 -6.81 -12.98 -5.55
C VAL A 109 -5.38 -13.26 -5.10
N TRP A 110 -4.51 -13.74 -5.99
CA TRP A 110 -3.09 -13.92 -5.69
C TRP A 110 -2.43 -12.61 -5.25
N ALA A 111 -2.67 -11.51 -5.96
CA ALA A 111 -2.10 -10.21 -5.65
C ALA A 111 -2.52 -9.73 -4.25
N LEU A 112 -3.80 -9.94 -3.89
CA LEU A 112 -4.32 -9.62 -2.57
C LEU A 112 -3.63 -10.45 -1.48
N VAL A 113 -3.54 -11.77 -1.67
CA VAL A 113 -2.88 -12.67 -0.72
C VAL A 113 -1.41 -12.29 -0.54
N HIS A 114 -0.70 -11.96 -1.63
CA HIS A 114 0.71 -11.56 -1.58
C HIS A 114 0.88 -10.19 -0.90
N PHE A 115 -0.01 -9.24 -1.17
CA PHE A 115 -0.08 -7.96 -0.47
C PHE A 115 -0.32 -8.14 1.03
N PHE A 116 -1.19 -9.06 1.44
CA PHE A 116 -1.40 -9.37 2.86
C PHE A 116 -0.19 -10.05 3.49
N ALA A 117 0.38 -11.05 2.82
CA ALA A 117 1.51 -11.81 3.34
C ALA A 117 2.74 -10.90 3.56
N ASN A 118 3.01 -9.98 2.63
CA ASN A 118 4.17 -9.09 2.70
C ASN A 118 3.85 -7.74 3.36
N GLY A 119 2.62 -7.25 3.24
CA GLY A 119 2.16 -5.97 3.78
C GLY A 119 1.88 -6.00 5.28
N LEU A 120 1.45 -7.14 5.87
CA LEU A 120 1.32 -7.25 7.33
C LEU A 120 2.65 -7.06 8.07
N VAL A 121 3.78 -7.30 7.39
CA VAL A 121 5.12 -7.05 7.94
C VAL A 121 5.47 -5.56 7.86
N SER A 122 5.11 -4.87 6.78
CA SER A 122 5.43 -3.44 6.58
C SER A 122 4.47 -2.47 7.29
N PHE A 123 3.19 -2.81 7.46
CA PHE A 123 2.24 -1.97 8.23
C PHE A 123 2.60 -1.87 9.72
N LYS A 124 3.34 -2.84 10.26
CA LYS A 124 3.88 -2.78 11.64
C LYS A 124 5.09 -1.85 11.81
N ILE A 125 5.62 -1.30 10.73
CA ILE A 125 6.81 -0.41 10.75
C ILE A 125 6.40 1.07 10.57
N SER A 126 5.11 1.37 10.37
CA SER A 126 4.64 2.76 10.45
C SER A 126 4.70 3.22 11.92
N PRO A 127 5.45 4.29 12.26
CA PRO A 127 5.50 4.79 13.62
C PRO A 127 4.11 5.24 14.02
N THR A 128 3.65 4.77 15.18
CA THR A 128 2.57 5.40 15.93
C THR A 128 2.77 6.92 15.87
N PRO A 129 1.76 7.72 15.46
CA PRO A 129 1.89 9.17 15.60
C PRO A 129 2.23 9.42 17.07
N SER A 130 3.40 10.00 17.32
CA SER A 130 3.73 10.48 18.64
C SER A 130 2.70 11.57 18.93
N SER A 131 1.69 11.23 19.71
CA SER A 131 0.83 12.21 20.33
C SER A 131 1.76 13.16 21.08
N VAL A 132 1.99 14.33 20.51
CA VAL A 132 2.51 15.47 21.25
C VAL A 132 1.47 15.73 22.31
N SER A 133 1.73 15.19 23.51
CA SER A 133 1.00 15.58 24.70
C SER A 133 1.50 16.98 25.03
N ASP A 134 0.85 17.98 24.43
CA ASP A 134 0.89 19.36 24.94
C ASP A 134 0.39 19.31 26.38
N GLY A 135 1.34 19.37 27.31
CA GLY A 135 1.05 19.50 28.72
C GLY A 135 0.45 20.88 29.00
N PRO A 136 -0.63 20.99 29.79
CA PRO A 136 -1.02 22.28 30.31
C PRO A 136 -0.25 22.52 31.62
N GLN A 137 0.51 23.61 31.70
CA GLN A 137 0.23 24.66 32.69
C GLN A 137 1.23 25.82 32.59
N THR A 138 0.67 26.94 32.14
CA THR A 138 1.12 28.31 32.37
C THR A 138 1.58 28.50 33.82
N GLN A 139 2.89 28.71 34.02
CA GLN A 139 3.40 29.28 35.27
C GLN A 139 3.69 30.76 35.00
N VAL A 140 2.88 31.58 35.64
CA VAL A 140 2.89 33.04 35.57
C VAL A 140 4.16 33.54 36.27
N ASP A 141 4.83 34.51 35.64
CA ASP A 141 5.97 35.25 36.17
C ASP A 141 5.72 35.77 37.58
N GLU A 142 6.62 35.45 38.53
CA GLU A 142 6.88 36.30 39.69
C GLU A 142 8.39 36.56 39.78
N GLN A 143 8.78 37.74 39.26
CA GLN A 143 10.12 38.29 39.37
C GLN A 143 10.45 38.60 40.84
N VAL A 144 11.24 37.75 41.50
CA VAL A 144 12.01 38.17 42.67
C VAL A 144 13.31 38.79 42.16
N ARG A 145 13.33 40.12 42.07
CA ARG A 145 14.57 40.89 41.93
C ARG A 145 15.40 40.72 43.20
N THR A 146 16.46 39.94 43.11
CA THR A 146 17.64 40.09 43.95
C THR A 146 18.29 41.43 43.61
N THR A 147 18.39 42.32 44.60
CA THR A 147 19.36 43.41 44.59
C THR A 147 19.96 43.42 45.98
N GLY A 148 21.19 42.93 46.10
CA GLY A 148 22.01 43.19 47.27
C GLY A 148 22.63 44.58 47.12
N GLU A 149 22.66 45.34 48.20
CA GLU A 149 23.81 46.19 48.51
C GLU A 149 23.82 46.57 50.00
N GLU A 150 25.02 46.59 50.54
CA GLU A 150 25.41 46.85 51.93
C GLU A 150 25.14 48.30 52.37
N ALA A 151 24.96 48.52 53.67
CA ALA A 151 25.68 49.55 54.44
C ALA A 151 25.18 49.59 55.90
N GLY A 152 26.11 49.51 56.85
CA GLY A 152 25.83 49.64 58.27
C GLY A 152 25.76 51.09 58.76
N ALA A 153 25.17 51.25 59.94
CA ALA A 153 25.55 52.18 61.01
C ALA A 153 24.82 51.74 62.29
#